data_AF-A0A9D5TJ05-F1
#
_entry.id   AF-A0A9D5TJ05-F1
#
_cell.length_a   1.000
_cell.length_b   1.000
_cell.length_c   1.000
_cell.angle_alpha   90.00
_cell.angle_beta   90.00
_cell.angle_gamma   90.00
#
_symmetry.space_group_name_H-M   'P 1'
#
loop_
_entity.id
_entity.type
_entity.pdbx_description
1 polymer ?
#
loop_
_entity_poly.entity_id
_entity_poly.type
_entity_poly.pdbx_seq_one_letter_code
_entity_poly.pdbx_strand_id
1 'polypeptide(L)'
;MNLDLTKYGITGVTEIVHNPSFEELFVAETDPALTGFEKGQVTELGAVNVMTGIYTGRSPKDKFIVMDDTSKDTVWWTSDEFKNDNKPASKQAWDECKRLAIEQLSNKKLYVMDVFCGTNKDSRMAIRFIME
;
A
#
# COMPACT_ATOMS: atom_id res chain seq x y z
N MET A 1 -18.10 11.89 8.32
CA MET A 1 -16.82 12.49 8.78
C MET A 1 -15.87 12.45 7.60
N ASN A 2 -15.34 13.58 7.15
CA ASN A 2 -14.33 13.57 6.11
C ASN A 2 -13.02 13.07 6.72
N LEU A 3 -12.42 12.05 6.11
CA LEU A 3 -11.12 11.53 6.53
C LEU A 3 -10.04 12.57 6.26
N ASP A 4 -9.26 12.91 7.28
CA ASP A 4 -8.10 13.78 7.13
C ASP A 4 -6.85 12.96 6.84
N LEU A 5 -6.34 13.09 5.60
CA LEU A 5 -5.11 12.46 5.13
C LEU A 5 -3.88 13.37 5.27
N THR A 6 -4.06 14.64 5.63
CA THR A 6 -2.95 15.61 5.75
C THR A 6 -1.98 15.25 6.88
N LYS A 7 -2.44 14.51 7.90
CA LYS A 7 -1.58 13.90 8.92
C LYS A 7 -0.51 12.95 8.37
N TYR A 8 -0.70 12.42 7.16
CA TYR A 8 0.29 11.60 6.45
C TYR A 8 1.15 12.42 5.48
N GLY A 9 0.86 13.72 5.31
CA GLY A 9 1.48 14.61 4.33
C GLY A 9 0.77 14.65 2.98
N ILE A 10 -0.27 13.83 2.77
CA ILE A 10 -1.03 13.79 1.52
C ILE A 10 -1.99 14.98 1.47
N THR A 11 -1.93 15.77 0.40
CA THR A 11 -2.69 17.02 0.26
C THR A 11 -3.41 17.11 -1.09
N GLY A 12 -4.36 18.03 -1.20
CA GLY A 12 -5.08 18.30 -2.46
C GLY A 12 -5.99 17.17 -2.96
N VAL A 13 -6.27 16.16 -2.13
CA VAL A 13 -7.12 15.01 -2.48
C VAL A 13 -8.48 15.50 -2.97
N THR A 14 -8.85 15.11 -4.20
CA THR A 14 -10.05 15.62 -4.88
C THR A 14 -11.30 14.86 -4.47
N GLU A 15 -11.15 13.58 -4.14
CA GLU A 15 -12.22 12.68 -3.71
C GLU A 15 -11.62 11.58 -2.82
N ILE A 16 -12.33 11.21 -1.75
CA ILE A 16 -11.99 10.06 -0.91
C ILE A 16 -13.12 9.05 -0.98
N VAL A 17 -12.84 7.87 -1.52
CA VAL A 17 -13.74 6.72 -1.49
C VAL A 17 -13.35 5.84 -0.30
N HIS A 18 -14.12 5.91 0.79
CA HIS A 18 -13.79 5.23 2.05
C HIS A 18 -14.55 3.91 2.20
N ASN A 19 -13.83 2.82 2.43
CA ASN A 19 -14.36 1.47 2.57
C ASN A 19 -15.43 1.13 1.50
N PRO A 20 -15.11 1.29 0.19
CA PRO A 20 -16.05 0.98 -0.89
C PRO A 20 -16.60 -0.44 -0.76
N SER A 21 -17.87 -0.57 -1.13
CA SER A 21 -18.53 -1.86 -1.33
C SER A 21 -17.92 -2.63 -2.51
N PHE A 22 -18.22 -3.93 -2.59
CA PHE A 22 -17.78 -4.75 -3.71
C PHE A 22 -18.38 -4.27 -5.04
N GLU A 23 -19.60 -3.77 -5.02
CA GLU A 23 -20.27 -3.21 -6.20
C GLU A 23 -19.61 -1.93 -6.68
N GLU A 24 -19.23 -1.02 -5.77
CA GLU A 24 -18.47 0.19 -6.10
C GLU A 24 -17.08 -0.15 -6.67
N LEU A 25 -16.39 -1.13 -6.09
CA LEU A 25 -15.11 -1.62 -6.61
C LEU A 25 -15.26 -2.23 -8.00
N PHE A 26 -16.29 -3.07 -8.22
CA PHE A 26 -16.52 -3.67 -9.53
C PHE A 26 -16.76 -2.61 -10.62
N VAL A 27 -17.55 -1.57 -10.31
CA VAL A 27 -17.76 -0.44 -11.24
C VAL A 27 -16.45 0.30 -11.50
N ALA A 28 -15.66 0.57 -10.46
CA ALA A 28 -14.38 1.26 -10.61
C ALA A 28 -13.39 0.44 -11.45
N GLU A 29 -13.25 -0.86 -11.18
CA GLU A 29 -12.31 -1.77 -11.86
C GLU A 29 -12.66 -2.04 -13.34
N THR A 30 -13.93 -1.83 -13.72
CA THR A 30 -14.44 -2.07 -15.08
C THR A 30 -14.61 -0.79 -15.91
N ASP A 31 -14.11 0.34 -15.42
CA ASP A 31 -14.13 1.60 -16.16
C ASP A 31 -13.29 1.48 -17.46
N PRO A 32 -13.90 1.71 -18.65
CA PRO A 32 -13.21 1.60 -19.93
C PRO A 32 -12.09 2.63 -20.13
N ALA A 33 -12.03 3.68 -19.30
CA ALA A 33 -10.97 4.68 -19.32
C ALA A 33 -9.66 4.21 -18.66
N LEU A 34 -9.67 3.11 -17.90
CA LEU A 34 -8.47 2.58 -17.24
C LEU A 34 -7.45 2.07 -18.26
N THR A 35 -6.18 2.35 -18.00
CA THR A 35 -5.07 1.98 -18.88
C THR A 35 -3.95 1.26 -18.11
N GLY A 36 -2.99 0.68 -18.84
CA GLY A 36 -1.85 0.02 -18.23
C GLY A 36 -2.24 -1.11 -17.27
N PHE A 37 -1.72 -1.07 -16.05
CA PHE A 37 -1.95 -2.09 -15.02
C PHE A 37 -3.16 -1.82 -14.12
N GLU A 38 -3.83 -0.67 -14.30
CA GLU A 38 -5.08 -0.36 -13.58
C GLU A 38 -6.29 -1.07 -14.20
N LYS A 39 -6.19 -1.45 -15.48
CA LYS A 39 -7.30 -2.04 -16.23
C LYS A 39 -7.69 -3.43 -15.70
N GLY A 40 -8.93 -3.54 -15.20
CA GLY A 40 -9.60 -4.81 -14.95
C GLY A 40 -10.25 -5.41 -16.20
N GLN A 41 -10.35 -6.74 -16.23
CA GLN A 41 -11.08 -7.49 -17.26
C GLN A 41 -12.04 -8.48 -16.61
N VAL A 42 -13.33 -8.40 -16.95
CA VAL A 42 -14.32 -9.37 -16.48
C VAL A 42 -14.13 -10.68 -17.24
N THR A 43 -13.83 -11.74 -16.50
CA THR A 43 -13.68 -13.10 -17.04
C THR A 43 -15.05 -13.73 -17.34
N GLU A 44 -15.06 -14.84 -18.09
CA GLU A 44 -16.29 -15.64 -18.30
C GLU A 44 -16.91 -16.18 -17.00
N LEU A 45 -16.12 -16.22 -15.91
CA LEU A 45 -16.56 -16.64 -14.58
C LEU A 45 -17.19 -15.50 -13.76
N GLY A 46 -17.23 -14.28 -14.32
CA GLY A 46 -17.76 -13.08 -13.65
C GLY A 46 -16.80 -12.40 -12.68
N ALA A 47 -15.61 -12.97 -12.43
CA ALA A 47 -14.58 -12.33 -11.63
C ALA A 47 -13.76 -11.33 -12.47
N VAL A 48 -13.31 -10.24 -11.84
CA VAL A 48 -12.35 -9.30 -12.43
C VAL A 48 -10.94 -9.89 -12.34
N ASN A 49 -10.22 -9.84 -13.46
CA ASN A 49 -8.80 -10.15 -13.55
C ASN A 49 -7.99 -8.88 -13.85
N VAL A 50 -6.81 -8.77 -13.24
CA VAL A 50 -5.85 -7.69 -13.47
C VAL A 50 -4.48 -8.29 -13.81
N MET A 51 -3.66 -7.50 -14.50
CA MET A 51 -2.28 -7.88 -14.83
C MET A 51 -1.30 -6.95 -14.11
N THR A 52 -0.29 -7.52 -13.46
CA THR A 52 0.71 -6.77 -12.66
C THR A 52 2.05 -6.57 -13.39
N GLY A 53 2.07 -6.79 -14.70
CA GLY A 53 3.26 -6.63 -15.54
C GLY A 53 4.37 -7.61 -15.17
N ILE A 54 5.58 -7.08 -14.95
CA ILE A 54 6.75 -7.89 -14.57
C ILE A 54 6.72 -8.30 -13.09
N TYR A 55 5.86 -7.68 -12.27
CA TYR A 55 5.77 -7.92 -10.83
C TYR A 55 4.80 -9.06 -10.53
N THR A 56 5.18 -10.28 -10.94
CA THR A 56 4.37 -11.51 -10.81
C THR A 56 4.63 -12.26 -9.50
N GLY A 57 5.39 -11.67 -8.59
CA GLY A 57 5.74 -12.24 -7.30
C GLY A 57 6.31 -11.21 -6.34
N ARG A 58 6.77 -11.67 -5.18
CA ARG A 58 7.45 -10.81 -4.21
C ARG A 58 8.83 -10.38 -4.72
N SER A 59 9.26 -9.18 -4.35
CA SER A 59 10.61 -8.67 -4.57
C SER A 59 11.42 -8.64 -3.27
N PRO A 60 11.90 -9.79 -2.75
CA PRO A 60 12.61 -9.85 -1.46
C PRO A 60 13.88 -8.98 -1.45
N LYS A 61 14.53 -8.82 -2.60
CA LYS A 61 15.72 -7.97 -2.78
C LYS A 61 15.43 -6.47 -2.60
N ASP A 62 14.18 -6.05 -2.68
CA ASP A 62 13.76 -4.66 -2.52
C ASP A 62 13.07 -4.39 -1.17
N LYS A 63 13.05 -5.38 -0.27
CA LYS A 63 12.54 -5.23 1.10
C LYS A 63 13.58 -4.57 2.00
N PHE A 64 13.24 -3.45 2.63
CA PHE A 64 14.06 -2.80 3.64
C PHE A 64 13.26 -2.47 4.90
N ILE A 65 13.95 -2.36 6.03
CA ILE A 65 13.40 -1.92 7.31
C ILE A 65 14.29 -0.79 7.82
N VAL A 66 13.70 0.31 8.26
CA VAL A 66 14.46 1.44 8.82
C VAL A 66 15.13 0.98 10.10
N MET A 67 16.45 1.17 10.19
CA MET A 67 17.20 0.95 11.41
C MET A 67 17.18 2.24 12.24
N ASP A 68 16.38 2.25 13.30
CA ASP A 68 16.22 3.36 14.24
C ASP A 68 16.26 2.85 15.69
N ASP A 69 16.04 3.72 16.67
CA ASP A 69 16.09 3.35 18.08
C ASP A 69 15.03 2.31 18.49
N THR A 70 13.97 2.13 17.71
CA THR A 70 12.92 1.13 17.97
C THR A 70 13.33 -0.23 17.41
N SER A 71 13.91 -0.26 16.21
CA SER A 71 14.17 -1.49 15.46
C SER A 71 15.58 -2.06 15.64
N LYS A 72 16.57 -1.23 15.98
CA LYS A 72 18.00 -1.61 15.97
C LYS A 72 18.30 -2.86 16.82
N ASP A 73 17.70 -2.99 17.99
CA ASP A 73 18.00 -4.06 18.96
C ASP A 73 16.95 -5.20 18.94
N THR A 74 15.88 -5.06 18.15
CA THR A 74 14.72 -5.97 18.19
C THR A 74 14.44 -6.69 16.88
N VAL A 75 14.81 -6.08 15.74
CA VAL A 75 14.67 -6.71 14.43
C VAL A 75 15.80 -7.71 14.20
N TRP A 76 15.45 -8.86 13.62
CA TRP A 76 16.44 -9.84 13.20
C TRP A 76 17.09 -9.42 11.88
N TRP A 77 18.15 -8.62 11.98
CA TRP A 77 18.87 -8.08 10.83
C TRP A 77 19.60 -9.15 10.02
N THR A 78 19.77 -8.90 8.72
CA THR A 78 20.61 -9.73 7.85
C THR A 78 22.10 -9.56 8.21
N SER A 79 22.87 -10.63 8.10
CA SER A 79 24.32 -10.65 8.32
C SER A 79 25.01 -11.64 7.37
N ASP A 80 26.34 -11.63 7.31
CA ASP A 80 27.10 -12.59 6.49
C ASP A 80 26.89 -14.04 6.95
N GLU A 81 26.78 -14.25 8.26
CA GLU A 81 26.57 -15.55 8.90
C GLU A 81 25.12 -16.04 8.75
N PHE A 82 24.15 -15.12 8.87
CA PHE A 82 22.73 -15.44 8.79
C PHE A 82 22.00 -14.52 7.80
N LYS A 83 22.03 -14.92 6.53
CA LYS A 83 21.38 -14.16 5.45
C LYS A 83 19.86 -14.26 5.53
N ASN A 84 19.21 -13.11 5.55
CA ASN A 84 17.77 -12.96 5.41
C ASN A 84 17.44 -11.64 4.67
N ASP A 85 16.16 -11.36 4.46
CA ASP A 85 15.72 -10.18 3.69
C ASP A 85 15.56 -8.89 4.50
N ASN A 86 15.79 -8.91 5.82
CA ASN A 86 15.67 -7.73 6.69
C ASN A 86 16.91 -6.84 6.53
N LYS A 87 16.96 -6.12 5.40
CA LYS A 87 18.02 -5.20 5.03
C LYS A 87 17.80 -3.85 5.73
N PRO A 88 18.82 -3.27 6.38
CA PRO A 88 18.68 -1.97 7.02
C PRO A 88 18.56 -0.86 5.97
N ALA A 89 17.66 0.10 6.22
CA ALA A 89 17.59 1.38 5.53
C ALA A 89 17.89 2.52 6.49
N SER A 90 18.46 3.61 5.97
CA SER A 90 18.65 4.84 6.74
C SER A 90 17.35 5.62 6.85
N LYS A 91 17.24 6.47 7.88
CA LYS A 91 16.10 7.40 8.01
C LYS A 91 15.99 8.34 6.80
N GLN A 92 17.12 8.77 6.24
CA GLN A 92 17.15 9.62 5.04
C GLN A 92 16.53 8.91 3.82
N ALA A 93 16.85 7.63 3.59
CA ALA A 93 16.25 6.86 2.51
C ALA A 93 14.74 6.71 2.71
N TRP A 94 14.30 6.48 3.95
CA TRP A 94 12.88 6.47 4.30
C TRP A 94 12.19 7.80 4.01
N ASP A 95 12.78 8.92 4.44
CA ASP A 95 12.19 10.24 4.25
C ASP A 95 11.99 10.55 2.75
N GLU A 96 12.95 10.14 1.89
CA GLU A 96 12.83 10.31 0.44
C GLU A 96 11.78 9.37 -0.18
N CYS A 97 11.77 8.08 0.16
CA CYS A 97 10.72 7.16 -0.31
C CYS A 97 9.33 7.62 0.12
N LYS A 98 9.20 8.12 1.36
CA LYS A 98 7.94 8.68 1.88
C LYS A 98 7.54 9.94 1.11
N ARG A 99 8.50 10.83 0.80
CA ARG A 99 8.25 12.03 -0.02
C ARG A 99 7.70 11.66 -1.40
N LEU A 100 8.31 10.67 -2.07
CA LEU A 100 7.86 10.18 -3.38
C LEU A 100 6.43 9.61 -3.32
N ALA A 101 6.12 8.81 -2.29
CA ALA A 101 4.77 8.26 -2.12
C ALA A 101 3.71 9.36 -1.84
N ILE A 102 4.04 10.35 -1.01
CA ILE A 102 3.15 11.49 -0.71
C ILE A 102 2.89 12.31 -1.97
N GLU A 103 3.94 12.62 -2.74
CA GLU A 103 3.84 13.37 -3.98
C GLU A 103 2.97 12.64 -4.99
N GLN A 104 3.17 11.33 -5.15
CA GLN A 104 2.38 10.49 -6.05
C GLN A 104 0.89 10.46 -5.69
N LEU A 105 0.55 10.39 -4.39
CA LEU A 105 -0.84 10.26 -3.93
C LEU A 105 -1.56 11.61 -3.75
N SER A 106 -0.86 12.74 -3.77
CA SER A 106 -1.47 14.06 -3.61
C SER A 106 -2.18 14.51 -4.89
N ASN A 107 -3.20 15.37 -4.75
CA ASN A 107 -3.96 15.95 -5.86
C ASN A 107 -4.76 14.94 -6.71
N LYS A 108 -5.13 13.79 -6.14
CA LYS A 108 -5.85 12.71 -6.81
C LYS A 108 -7.12 12.31 -6.08
N LYS A 109 -7.97 11.54 -6.76
CA LYS A 109 -8.96 10.68 -6.13
C LYS A 109 -8.20 9.56 -5.42
N LEU A 110 -8.60 9.21 -4.20
CA LEU A 110 -7.98 8.14 -3.44
C LEU A 110 -9.04 7.19 -2.87
N TYR A 111 -8.70 5.91 -2.85
CA TYR A 111 -9.41 4.88 -2.11
C TYR A 111 -8.74 4.69 -0.74
N VAL A 112 -9.55 4.65 0.31
CA VAL A 112 -9.09 4.41 1.68
C VAL A 112 -9.81 3.20 2.25
N MET A 113 -9.05 2.20 2.70
CA MET A 113 -9.58 0.98 3.32
C MET A 113 -9.06 0.85 4.74
N ASP A 114 -9.97 0.95 5.71
CA ASP A 114 -9.71 0.61 7.12
C ASP A 114 -10.09 -0.84 7.38
N VAL A 115 -9.11 -1.66 7.74
CA VAL A 115 -9.25 -3.12 7.92
C VAL A 115 -8.51 -3.61 9.16
N PHE A 116 -8.69 -4.88 9.50
CA PHE A 116 -7.98 -5.54 10.59
C PHE A 116 -7.05 -6.63 10.07
N CYS A 117 -5.82 -6.64 10.57
CA CYS A 117 -4.92 -7.78 10.45
C CYS A 117 -4.92 -8.56 11.78
N GLY A 118 -5.44 -9.80 11.75
CA GLY A 118 -5.70 -10.61 12.93
C GLY A 118 -7.18 -10.60 13.35
N THR A 119 -7.71 -11.78 13.68
CA THR A 119 -9.13 -11.96 14.02
C THR A 119 -9.47 -11.46 15.43
N ASN A 120 -8.57 -11.68 16.39
CA ASN A 120 -8.85 -11.42 17.80
C ASN A 120 -8.67 -9.95 18.15
N LYS A 121 -9.64 -9.37 18.86
CA LYS A 121 -9.69 -7.94 19.18
C LYS A 121 -8.50 -7.47 20.05
N ASP A 122 -7.98 -8.34 20.89
CA ASP A 122 -6.90 -8.06 21.84
C ASP A 122 -5.52 -7.93 21.20
N SER A 123 -5.34 -8.47 19.99
CA SER A 123 -4.04 -8.60 19.32
C SER A 123 -4.05 -8.12 17.86
N ARG A 124 -5.22 -7.81 17.29
CA ARG A 124 -5.32 -7.33 15.91
C ARG A 124 -4.72 -5.95 15.74
N MET A 125 -4.16 -5.71 14.56
CA MET A 125 -3.73 -4.39 14.14
C MET A 125 -4.82 -3.73 13.29
N ALA A 126 -5.16 -2.48 13.62
CA ALA A 126 -5.96 -1.64 12.74
C ALA A 126 -5.06 -1.06 11.65
N ILE A 127 -5.33 -1.43 10.39
CA ILE A 127 -4.53 -1.03 9.23
C ILE A 127 -5.36 -0.12 8.35
N ARG A 128 -4.75 0.99 7.90
CA ARG A 128 -5.31 1.86 6.87
C ARG A 128 -4.48 1.72 5.60
N PHE A 129 -5.13 1.31 4.51
CA PHE A 129 -4.57 1.40 3.17
C PHE A 129 -5.04 2.69 2.49
N ILE A 130 -4.14 3.28 1.70
CA ILE A 130 -4.41 4.47 0.88
C ILE A 130 -3.81 4.18 -0.49
N MET A 131 -4.64 4.18 -1.53
CA MET A 131 -4.25 3.96 -2.92
C MET A 131 -5.01 4.91 -3.84
N GLU A 132 -4.49 5.12 -5.05
CA GLU A 132 -5.16 5.86 -6.13
C GLU A 132 -6.02 4.93 -6.99
#